data_AF-A0A7Y2GZ83-F1
#
_entry.id   AF-A0A7Y2GZ83-F1
#
_cell.length_a   1.000
_cell.length_b   1.000
_cell.length_c   1.000
_cell.angle_alpha   90.00
_cell.angle_beta   90.00
_cell.angle_gamma   90.00
#
_symmetry.space_group_name_H-M   'P 1'
#
loop_
_entity.id
_entity.type
_entity.pdbx_description
1 polymer ?
#
loop_
_entity_poly.entity_id
_entity_poly.type
_entity_poly.pdbx_seq_one_letter_code
_entity_poly.pdbx_strand_id
1 'polypeptide(L)' 'MEDKRIWTKPISLAMLNGMCAGTLVEHMGIRFTDIGEDYLRATMPVRGTNLQPKGLLHGGASVVLIETVCSM' A
#
# COMPACT_ATOMS: atom_id res chain seq x y z
N MET A 1 -0.53 -30.91 -0.63
CA MET A 1 -1.20 -29.59 -0.61
C MET A 1 -0.30 -28.65 -1.39
N GLU A 2 -0.82 -27.99 -2.42
CA GLU A 2 -0.06 -27.08 -3.28
C GLU A 2 0.52 -25.93 -2.46
N ASP A 3 1.78 -25.57 -2.69
CA ASP A 3 2.36 -24.33 -2.17
C ASP A 3 1.68 -23.15 -2.89
N LYS A 4 0.80 -22.44 -2.19
CA LYS A 4 -0.01 -21.33 -2.74
C LYS A 4 0.74 -20.00 -2.78
N ARG A 5 2.04 -19.99 -2.48
CA ARG A 5 2.80 -18.77 -2.28
C ARG A 5 3.11 -18.07 -3.61
N ILE A 6 2.67 -16.81 -3.76
CA ILE A 6 2.89 -16.03 -4.99
C ILE A 6 4.23 -15.28 -5.02
N TRP A 7 4.95 -15.26 -3.89
CA TRP A 7 6.19 -14.50 -3.73
C TRP A 7 7.38 -15.19 -4.39
N THR A 8 8.06 -14.49 -5.30
CA THR A 8 9.27 -14.99 -5.97
C THR A 8 10.56 -14.65 -5.24
N LYS A 9 10.51 -13.76 -4.24
CA LYS A 9 11.62 -13.32 -3.41
C LYS A 9 11.18 -13.22 -1.95
N PRO A 10 12.11 -13.31 -0.98
CA PRO A 10 11.80 -13.02 0.42
C PRO A 10 11.23 -11.61 0.58
N ILE A 11 10.14 -11.49 1.33
CA ILE A 11 9.42 -10.24 1.55
C ILE A 11 9.09 -10.09 3.04
N SER A 12 9.13 -8.86 3.55
CA SER A 12 8.76 -8.55 4.93
C SER A 12 8.14 -7.15 5.04
N LEU A 13 7.28 -6.94 6.02
CA LEU A 13 6.66 -5.63 6.27
C LEU A 13 7.70 -4.55 6.58
N ALA A 14 8.79 -4.90 7.27
CA ALA A 14 9.87 -3.96 7.58
C ALA A 14 10.60 -3.50 6.31
N MET A 15 10.91 -4.43 5.39
CA MET A 15 11.52 -4.12 4.11
C MET A 15 10.62 -3.21 3.27
N LEU A 16 9.34 -3.60 3.08
CA LEU A 16 8.40 -2.84 2.26
C LEU A 16 8.18 -1.42 2.80
N ASN A 17 7.89 -1.28 4.10
CA ASN A 17 7.69 0.04 4.70
C ASN A 17 8.98 0.87 4.71
N GLY A 18 10.16 0.23 4.82
CA GLY A 18 11.45 0.92 4.74
C GLY A 18 11.74 1.50 3.35
N MET A 19 11.37 0.79 2.29
CA MET A 19 11.51 1.28 0.90
C MET A 19 10.65 2.51 0.59
N CYS A 20 9.64 2.78 1.40
CA CYS A 20 8.69 3.88 1.19
C CYS A 20 9.15 5.23 1.77
N ALA A 21 10.22 5.25 2.57
CA ALA A 21 10.73 6.47 3.19
C ALA A 21 11.14 7.52 2.12
N GLY A 22 10.73 8.77 2.31
CA GLY A 22 11.01 9.88 1.39
C GLY A 22 10.20 9.84 0.09
N THR A 23 9.17 8.98 -0.01
CA THR A 23 8.36 8.82 -1.24
C THR A 23 6.93 9.34 -1.07
N LEU A 24 6.15 9.34 -2.16
CA LEU A 24 4.71 9.62 -2.11
C LEU A 24 3.96 8.68 -1.14
N VAL A 25 4.41 7.43 -1.00
CA VAL A 25 3.80 6.43 -0.10
C VAL A 25 3.86 6.92 1.35
N GLU A 26 5.00 7.44 1.78
CA GLU A 26 5.15 8.06 3.10
C GLU A 26 4.29 9.32 3.22
N HIS A 27 4.31 10.21 2.22
CA HIS A 27 3.52 11.44 2.22
C HIS A 27 2.02 11.17 2.38
N MET A 28 1.50 10.13 1.71
CA MET A 28 0.11 9.71 1.79
C MET A 28 -0.22 8.96 3.09
N GLY A 29 0.79 8.65 3.91
CA GLY A 29 0.62 7.87 5.14
C GLY A 29 0.27 6.40 4.88
N ILE A 30 0.62 5.88 3.71
CA ILE A 30 0.37 4.48 3.36
C ILE A 30 1.31 3.60 4.19
N ARG A 31 0.79 2.47 4.67
CA ARG A 31 1.55 1.44 5.40
C ARG A 31 1.14 0.06 4.95
N PHE A 32 2.11 -0.81 4.67
CA PHE A 32 1.87 -2.25 4.52
C PHE A 32 1.59 -2.83 5.91
N THR A 33 0.52 -3.61 6.02
CA THR A 33 -0.03 -4.09 7.30
C THR A 33 -0.05 -5.59 7.42
N ASP A 34 -0.05 -6.33 6.30
CA ASP A 34 -0.11 -7.78 6.31
C ASP A 34 0.43 -8.39 5.02
N ILE A 35 1.00 -9.59 5.12
CA ILE A 35 1.51 -10.40 4.00
C ILE A 35 0.99 -11.81 4.18
N GLY A 36 0.11 -12.25 3.27
CA GLY A 36 -0.35 -13.63 3.20
C GLY A 36 0.51 -14.48 2.27
N GLU A 37 0.07 -15.70 2.00
CA GLU A 37 0.68 -16.54 0.96
C GLU A 37 0.37 -16.01 -0.44
N ASP A 38 -0.82 -15.45 -0.63
CA ASP A 38 -1.39 -15.03 -1.92
C ASP A 38 -1.93 -13.59 -1.92
N TYR A 39 -1.60 -12.78 -0.90
CA TYR A 39 -2.05 -11.38 -0.82
C TYR A 39 -1.07 -10.45 -0.13
N LEU A 40 -1.13 -9.17 -0.49
CA LEU A 40 -0.50 -8.06 0.21
C LEU A 40 -1.56 -7.06 0.67
N ARG A 41 -1.44 -6.53 1.89
CA ARG A 41 -2.38 -5.55 2.44
C ARG A 41 -1.68 -4.26 2.82
N ALA A 42 -2.28 -3.13 2.47
CA ALA A 42 -1.88 -1.81 2.93
C ALA A 42 -3.09 -0.95 3.32
N THR A 43 -2.84 0.06 4.14
CA THR A 43 -3.84 1.04 4.58
C THR A 43 -3.37 2.46 4.29
N MET A 44 -4.31 3.36 4.00
CA MET A 44 -4.07 4.80 3.81
C MET A 44 -5.09 5.59 4.65
N PRO A 45 -4.68 6.56 5.47
CA PRO A 45 -5.61 7.41 6.18
C PRO A 45 -6.39 8.31 5.22
N VAL A 46 -7.69 8.53 5.48
CA VAL A 46 -8.49 9.52 4.75
C VAL A 46 -8.46 10.83 5.53
N ARG A 47 -7.88 11.88 4.95
CA ARG A 47 -7.66 13.20 5.60
C ARG A 47 -7.64 14.32 4.58
N GLY A 48 -7.75 15.57 5.01
CA GLY A 48 -7.89 16.74 4.11
C GLY A 48 -6.95 16.78 2.90
N THR A 49 -5.71 16.28 3.01
CA THR A 49 -4.73 16.24 1.90
C THR A 49 -5.07 15.24 0.78
N ASN A 50 -6.00 14.31 0.99
CA ASN A 50 -6.42 13.33 -0.02
C ASN A 50 -7.95 13.30 -0.24
N LEU A 51 -8.64 14.37 0.15
CA LEU A 51 -10.05 14.56 -0.19
C LEU A 51 -10.19 15.27 -1.55
N GLN A 52 -11.24 14.92 -2.30
CA GLN A 52 -11.70 15.73 -3.43
C GLN A 52 -12.50 16.95 -2.92
N PRO A 53 -12.79 17.97 -3.76
CA PRO A 53 -13.47 19.20 -3.34
C PRO A 53 -14.83 19.02 -2.64
N LYS A 54 -15.47 17.86 -2.81
CA LYS A 54 -16.73 17.49 -2.14
C LYS A 54 -16.53 16.87 -0.74
N GLY A 55 -15.30 16.81 -0.21
CA GLY A 55 -15.00 16.23 1.10
C GLY A 55 -14.98 14.69 1.15
N LEU A 56 -15.05 14.03 -0.02
CA LEU A 56 -14.93 12.57 -0.14
C LEU A 56 -13.48 12.17 -0.42
N LEU A 57 -13.11 10.91 -0.25
CA LEU A 57 -11.82 10.42 -0.71
C LEU A 57 -11.64 10.69 -2.22
N HIS A 58 -10.48 11.21 -2.59
CA HIS A 58 -10.14 11.46 -4.00
C HIS A 58 -9.89 10.14 -4.72
N GLY A 59 -10.48 9.93 -5.90
CA GLY A 59 -10.29 8.69 -6.68
C GLY A 59 -8.83 8.42 -7.01
N GLY A 60 -8.06 9.45 -7.37
CA GLY A 60 -6.61 9.35 -7.55
C GLY A 60 -5.84 8.91 -6.30
N ALA A 61 -6.31 9.22 -5.09
CA ALA A 61 -5.68 8.72 -3.87
C ALA A 61 -5.90 7.21 -3.69
N SER A 62 -7.09 6.71 -4.07
CA SER A 62 -7.33 5.26 -4.15
C SER A 62 -6.41 4.59 -5.17
N VAL A 63 -6.22 5.21 -6.34
CA VAL A 63 -5.30 4.70 -7.37
C VAL A 63 -3.86 4.68 -6.86
N VAL A 64 -3.41 5.71 -6.13
CA VAL A 64 -2.08 5.71 -5.51
C VAL A 64 -1.90 4.54 -4.55
N LEU A 65 -2.89 4.23 -3.71
CA LEU A 65 -2.84 3.07 -2.82
C LEU A 65 -2.79 1.75 -3.62
N ILE A 66 -3.64 1.60 -4.63
CA ILE A 66 -3.70 0.39 -5.47
C ILE A 66 -2.36 0.18 -6.19
N GLU A 67 -1.86 1.21 -6.87
CA GLU A 67 -0.61 1.14 -7.63
C GLU A 67 0.58 0.81 -6.72
N THR A 68 0.61 1.40 -5.52
CA THR A 68 1.64 1.10 -4.51
C THR A 68 1.63 -0.38 -4.11
N VAL A 69 0.44 -0.99 -3.94
CA VAL A 69 0.32 -2.41 -3.55
C VAL A 69 0.69 -3.32 -4.71
N CYS A 70 0.23 -3.04 -5.92
CA CYS A 70 0.45 -3.87 -7.10
C CYS A 70 1.89 -3.81 -7.64
N SER A 71 2.68 -2.79 -7.29
CA SER A 71 4.06 -2.62 -7.76
C SER A 71 5.11 -3.38 -6.92
N MET A 72 4.72 -3.95 -5.77
CA MET A 72 5.62 -4.66 -4.85
C MET A 72 5.62 -6.16 -5.12
#